data_AF-A0A6J6IXR4-F1
#
_entry.id   AF-A0A6J6IXR4-F1
#
_cell.length_a   1.000
_cell.length_b   1.000
_cell.length_c   1.000
_cell.angle_alpha   90.00
_cell.angle_beta   90.00
_cell.angle_gamma   90.00
#
_symmetry.space_group_name_H-M   'P 1'
#
loop_
_entity.id
_entity.type
_entity.pdbx_description
1 polymer ?
#
loop_
_entity_poly.entity_id
_entity_poly.type
_entity_poly.pdbx_seq_one_letter_code
_entity_poly.pdbx_strand_id
1 'polypeptide(L)'
;MQFLQGVGVLDFNQYLVGTDFMVIFGLTYNFIPFMTLPLYSALERLDIRLIEAGSDLYAKPSRTFRKITLPLSMPGVISGTLLTFIPMAGDYINASRDFLGSTETTMLGNVVESNFLQSNNYPSASALSVFLMAFILLLVTFYVRRSGTQDLI
;
A
#
# COMPACT_ATOMS: atom_id res chain seq x y z
N MET A 1 -5.65 -5.42 24.34
CA MET A 1 -4.90 -4.52 25.25
C MET A 1 -4.47 -5.25 26.52
N GLN A 2 -5.39 -5.81 27.33
CA GLN A 2 -5.05 -6.46 28.60
C GLN A 2 -4.05 -7.63 28.48
N PHE A 3 -4.12 -8.44 27.41
CA PHE A 3 -3.15 -9.52 27.18
C PHE A 3 -1.73 -8.99 26.87
N LEU A 4 -1.61 -7.92 26.07
CA LEU A 4 -0.31 -7.32 25.72
C LEU A 4 0.32 -6.54 26.89
N GLN A 5 -0.52 -5.91 27.71
CA GLN A 5 -0.12 -5.30 28.98
C GLN A 5 0.31 -6.36 30.00
N GLY A 6 -0.38 -7.51 30.04
CA GLY A 6 -0.03 -8.64 30.89
C GLY A 6 1.28 -9.35 30.52
N VAL A 7 1.71 -9.28 29.26
CA VAL A 7 3.00 -9.83 28.78
C VAL A 7 4.15 -8.80 28.92
N GLY A 8 3.86 -7.58 29.40
CA GLY A 8 4.88 -6.55 29.66
C GLY A 8 5.46 -5.90 28.40
N VAL A 9 4.83 -6.11 27.24
CA VAL A 9 5.23 -5.48 25.97
C VAL A 9 4.72 -4.03 25.88
N LEU A 10 3.66 -3.70 26.63
CA LEU A 10 3.09 -2.35 26.71
C LEU A 10 2.87 -1.97 28.18
N ASP A 11 3.31 -0.77 28.53
CA ASP A 11 3.02 -0.17 29.84
C ASP A 11 1.51 0.16 29.95
N PHE A 12 0.97 0.23 31.17
CA PHE A 12 -0.47 0.42 31.41
C PHE A 12 -1.04 1.72 30.83
N ASN A 13 -0.18 2.70 30.53
CA ASN A 13 -0.53 4.00 29.96
C ASN A 13 -0.15 4.14 28.47
N GLN A 14 0.38 3.08 27.84
CA GLN A 14 0.72 3.10 26.43
C GLN A 14 -0.42 2.52 25.57
N TYR A 15 -0.97 3.38 24.72
CA TYR A 15 -1.89 2.98 23.66
C TYR A 15 -1.10 2.79 22.37
N LEU A 16 -1.38 1.69 21.67
CA LEU A 16 -0.84 1.48 20.32
C LEU A 16 -1.42 2.49 19.31
N VAL A 17 -2.68 2.88 19.52
CA VAL A 17 -3.38 3.90 18.72
C VAL A 17 -2.68 5.24 18.92
N GLY A 18 -2.44 5.95 17.81
CA GLY A 18 -1.71 7.21 17.82
C GLY A 18 -0.22 7.09 17.52
N THR A 19 0.28 5.88 17.27
CA THR A 19 1.67 5.61 16.84
C THR A 19 1.75 5.40 15.33
N ASP A 20 2.91 5.74 14.74
CA ASP A 20 3.19 5.48 13.31
C ASP A 20 2.96 4.02 12.92
N PHE A 21 3.31 3.09 13.82
CA PHE A 21 3.15 1.66 13.59
C PHE A 21 1.68 1.27 13.37
N MET A 22 0.75 1.79 14.18
CA MET A 22 -0.67 1.47 14.03
C MET A 22 -1.26 2.07 12.77
N VAL A 23 -0.83 3.26 12.37
CA VAL A 23 -1.26 3.87 11.10
C VAL A 23 -0.78 3.03 9.93
N ILE A 24 0.52 2.66 9.89
CA ILE A 24 1.08 1.82 8.82
C ILE A 24 0.38 0.46 8.78
N PHE A 25 0.15 -0.15 9.95
CA PHE A 25 -0.54 -1.44 10.04
C PHE A 25 -1.98 -1.35 9.54
N GLY A 26 -2.72 -0.32 9.96
CA GLY A 26 -4.10 -0.07 9.54
C GLY A 26 -4.22 0.12 8.03
N LEU A 27 -3.37 0.97 7.45
CA LEU A 27 -3.31 1.16 6.01
C LEU A 27 -2.97 -0.16 5.30
N THR A 28 -1.93 -0.86 5.75
CA THR A 28 -1.53 -2.13 5.14
C THR A 28 -2.69 -3.12 5.13
N TYR A 29 -3.37 -3.29 6.27
CA TYR A 29 -4.50 -4.20 6.42
C TYR A 29 -5.69 -3.81 5.53
N ASN A 30 -6.01 -2.51 5.47
CA ASN A 30 -7.15 -2.03 4.68
C ASN A 30 -6.95 -2.24 3.18
N PHE A 31 -5.70 -2.14 2.70
CA PHE A 31 -5.39 -2.25 1.28
C PHE A 31 -4.93 -3.65 0.81
N ILE A 32 -4.86 -4.66 1.68
CA ILE A 32 -4.53 -6.06 1.28
C ILE A 32 -5.38 -6.55 0.10
N PRO A 33 -6.72 -6.35 0.07
CA PRO A 33 -7.54 -6.85 -1.03
C PRO A 33 -7.16 -6.25 -2.39
N PHE A 34 -6.77 -4.98 -2.42
CA PHE A 34 -6.38 -4.26 -3.64
C PHE A 34 -5.05 -4.77 -4.22
N MET A 35 -4.16 -5.28 -3.37
CA MET A 35 -2.93 -5.95 -3.82
C MET A 35 -3.20 -7.41 -4.23
N THR A 36 -4.07 -8.10 -3.48
CA THR A 36 -4.33 -9.52 -3.66
C THR A 36 -5.06 -9.81 -4.96
N LEU A 37 -6.05 -9.01 -5.35
CA LEU A 37 -6.87 -9.30 -6.53
C LEU A 37 -6.07 -9.32 -7.85
N PRO A 38 -5.23 -8.31 -8.18
CA PRO A 38 -4.44 -8.34 -9.41
C PRO A 38 -3.35 -9.42 -9.39
N LEU A 39 -2.78 -9.68 -8.21
CA LEU A 39 -1.78 -10.71 -8.03
C LEU A 39 -2.37 -12.12 -8.20
N TYR A 40 -3.57 -12.36 -7.67
CA TYR A 40 -4.32 -13.59 -7.88
C TYR A 40 -4.62 -13.80 -9.36
N SER A 41 -5.15 -12.77 -10.05
CA SER A 41 -5.45 -12.87 -11.48
C SER A 41 -4.22 -13.16 -12.34
N ALA A 42 -3.06 -12.60 -11.99
CA ALA A 42 -1.81 -12.90 -12.68
C ALA A 42 -1.32 -14.33 -12.43
N LEU A 43 -1.44 -14.83 -11.20
CA LEU A 43 -1.03 -16.19 -10.85
C LEU A 43 -1.97 -17.26 -11.42
N GLU A 44 -3.28 -17.01 -11.47
CA GLU A 44 -4.28 -17.93 -12.03
C GLU A 44 -4.05 -18.19 -13.53
N ARG A 45 -3.49 -17.21 -14.25
CA ARG A 45 -3.15 -17.32 -15.67
C ARG A 45 -1.82 -18.03 -15.95
N LEU A 46 -1.05 -18.36 -14.91
CA LEU A 46 0.28 -18.94 -15.06
C LEU A 46 0.18 -20.43 -15.45
N ASP A 47 0.88 -20.83 -16.52
CA ASP A 47 0.92 -22.23 -16.94
C ASP A 47 1.73 -23.09 -15.93
N ILE A 48 1.02 -24.00 -15.26
CA ILE A 48 1.58 -24.92 -14.27
C ILE A 48 2.74 -25.75 -14.86
N ARG A 49 2.73 -26.02 -16.17
CA ARG A 49 3.81 -26.76 -16.86
C ARG A 49 5.18 -26.10 -16.71
N LEU A 50 5.23 -24.77 -16.57
CA LEU A 50 6.49 -24.06 -16.32
C LEU A 50 7.07 -24.38 -14.93
N ILE A 51 6.21 -24.62 -13.94
CA ILE A 51 6.60 -25.02 -12.58
C ILE A 51 7.04 -26.48 -12.56
N GLU A 52 6.31 -27.36 -13.26
CA GLU A 52 6.64 -28.78 -13.43
C GLU A 52 7.99 -28.96 -14.11
N ALA A 53 8.24 -28.25 -15.23
CA ALA A 53 9.53 -28.26 -15.92
C ALA A 53 10.70 -27.79 -15.03
N GLY A 54 10.45 -26.85 -14.11
CA GLY A 54 11.44 -26.47 -13.10
C GLY A 54 11.80 -27.62 -12.17
N SER A 55 10.79 -28.39 -11.75
CA SER A 55 10.94 -29.56 -10.89
C SER A 55 11.65 -30.72 -11.61
N ASP A 56 11.37 -30.92 -12.89
CA ASP A 56 12.05 -31.90 -13.75
C ASP A 56 13.56 -31.61 -13.89
N LEU A 57 13.94 -30.33 -13.86
CA LEU A 57 15.33 -29.88 -13.81
C LEU A 57 15.94 -29.91 -12.39
N TYR A 58 15.30 -30.61 -11.45
CA TYR A 58 15.69 -30.70 -10.03
C TYR A 58 15.80 -29.32 -9.35
N ALA A 59 15.05 -28.31 -9.80
CA ALA A 59 15.01 -27.02 -9.13
C ALA A 59 14.22 -27.12 -7.82
N LYS A 60 14.78 -26.55 -6.74
CA LYS A 60 14.07 -26.39 -5.47
C LYS A 60 12.91 -25.40 -5.62
N PRO A 61 11.81 -25.52 -4.85
CA PRO A 61 10.66 -24.61 -4.91
C PRO A 61 11.03 -23.12 -4.81
N SER A 62 12.01 -22.76 -3.98
CA SER A 62 12.50 -21.38 -3.85
C SER A 62 13.18 -20.85 -5.12
N ARG A 63 13.84 -21.73 -5.89
CA ARG A 63 14.46 -21.40 -7.17
C ARG A 63 13.40 -21.26 -8.26
N THR A 64 12.43 -22.16 -8.30
CA THR A 64 11.28 -22.12 -9.21
C THR A 64 10.46 -20.84 -8.99
N PHE A 65 10.18 -20.49 -7.73
CA PHE A 65 9.49 -19.24 -7.40
C PHE A 65 10.25 -18.01 -7.92
N ARG A 66 11.54 -17.87 -7.61
CA ARG A 66 12.32 -16.67 -7.99
C ARG A 66 12.55 -16.55 -9.50
N LYS A 67 12.66 -17.67 -10.22
CA LYS A 67 13.00 -17.68 -11.65
C LYS A 67 11.81 -17.79 -12.59
N ILE A 68 10.68 -18.29 -12.11
CA ILE A 68 9.51 -18.57 -12.94
C ILE A 68 8.31 -17.81 -12.39
N THR A 69 7.84 -18.16 -11.18
CA THR A 69 6.61 -17.57 -10.63
C THR A 69 6.69 -16.06 -10.45
N LEU A 70 7.75 -15.57 -9.82
CA LEU A 70 7.94 -14.14 -9.55
C LEU A 70 8.02 -13.28 -10.81
N PRO A 71 8.90 -13.57 -11.80
CA PRO A 71 8.96 -12.75 -13.02
C PRO A 71 7.66 -12.81 -13.84
N LEU A 72 6.99 -13.97 -13.90
CA LEU A 72 5.72 -14.10 -14.61
C LEU A 72 4.55 -13.41 -13.91
N SER A 73 4.59 -13.26 -12.57
CA SER A 73 3.58 -12.53 -11.82
C SER A 73 3.87 -11.03 -11.69
N MET A 74 5.01 -10.53 -12.20
CA MET A 74 5.39 -9.11 -12.13
C MET A 74 4.30 -8.16 -12.66
N PRO A 75 3.61 -8.44 -13.77
CA PRO A 75 2.52 -7.56 -14.23
C PRO A 75 1.41 -7.41 -13.20
N GLY A 76 1.07 -8.49 -12.49
CA GLY A 76 0.13 -8.48 -11.38
C GLY A 76 0.64 -7.70 -10.17
N VAL A 77 1.93 -7.83 -9.84
CA VAL A 77 2.58 -7.04 -8.77
C VAL A 77 2.55 -5.54 -9.10
N ILE A 78 2.88 -5.16 -10.33
CA ILE A 78 2.88 -3.77 -10.80
C ILE A 78 1.45 -3.19 -10.71
N SER A 79 0.47 -3.93 -11.24
CA SER A 79 -0.94 -3.53 -11.22
C SER A 79 -1.48 -3.41 -9.80
N GLY A 80 -1.21 -4.39 -8.93
CA GLY A 80 -1.62 -4.38 -7.53
C GLY A 80 -0.97 -3.26 -6.73
N THR A 81 0.31 -2.97 -7.00
CA THR A 81 1.02 -1.86 -6.35
C THR A 81 0.38 -0.52 -6.71
N LEU A 82 0.04 -0.31 -7.99
CA LEU A 82 -0.64 0.92 -8.42
C LEU A 82 -2.04 1.04 -7.82
N LEU A 83 -2.82 -0.05 -7.85
CA LEU A 83 -4.19 -0.09 -7.33
C LEU A 83 -4.25 0.13 -5.81
N THR A 84 -3.18 -0.24 -5.10
CA THR A 84 -3.03 -0.02 -3.65
C THR A 84 -2.48 1.37 -3.35
N PHE A 85 -1.43 1.80 -4.05
CA PHE A 85 -0.71 3.05 -3.74
C PHE A 85 -1.57 4.29 -3.94
N ILE A 86 -2.35 4.37 -5.02
CA ILE A 86 -3.16 5.55 -5.35
C ILE A 86 -4.16 5.88 -4.24
N PRO A 87 -5.04 4.96 -3.81
CA PRO A 87 -5.98 5.27 -2.73
C PRO A 87 -5.29 5.35 -1.36
N MET A 88 -4.26 4.54 -1.08
CA MET A 88 -3.54 4.57 0.19
C MET A 88 -2.83 5.90 0.43
N ALA A 89 -2.26 6.52 -0.61
CA ALA A 89 -1.63 7.84 -0.52
C ALA A 89 -2.63 8.96 -0.21
N GLY A 90 -3.91 8.76 -0.53
CA GLY A 90 -4.99 9.70 -0.25
C GLY A 90 -5.76 9.42 1.04
N ASP A 91 -5.45 8.35 1.76
CA ASP A 91 -6.22 7.89 2.92
C ASP A 91 -5.89 8.67 4.19
N TYR A 92 -6.38 9.90 4.26
CA TYR A 92 -6.21 10.74 5.44
C TYR A 92 -7.05 10.27 6.64
N ILE A 93 -8.05 9.43 6.43
CA ILE A 93 -8.98 8.99 7.48
C ILE A 93 -8.29 8.01 8.41
N ASN A 94 -7.57 7.02 7.89
CA ASN A 94 -6.85 6.04 8.72
C ASN A 94 -5.80 6.70 9.63
N ALA A 95 -5.09 7.71 9.13
CA ALA A 95 -4.11 8.49 9.91
C ALA A 95 -4.72 9.60 10.76
N SER A 96 -6.03 9.84 10.66
CA SER A 96 -6.69 10.84 11.46
C SER A 96 -6.66 10.47 12.94
N ARG A 97 -6.68 11.50 13.79
CA ARG A 97 -6.77 11.38 15.24
C ARG A 97 -8.02 10.62 15.71
N ASP A 98 -9.09 10.68 14.93
CA ASP A 98 -10.37 10.04 15.26
C ASP A 98 -10.37 8.53 14.97
N PHE A 99 -9.28 8.00 14.38
CA PHE A 99 -9.15 6.60 14.01
C PHE A 99 -7.89 5.95 14.60
N LEU A 100 -6.85 5.70 13.80
CA LEU A 100 -5.64 4.97 14.24
C LEU A 100 -4.45 5.88 14.54
N GLY A 101 -4.51 7.14 14.08
CA GLY A 101 -3.42 8.10 14.19
C GLY A 101 -3.53 9.07 15.38
N SER A 102 -2.60 10.00 15.43
CA SER A 102 -2.56 11.12 16.38
C SER A 102 -2.16 12.41 15.64
N THR A 103 -2.08 13.53 16.37
CA THR A 103 -1.62 14.80 15.79
C THR A 103 -0.22 14.70 15.17
N GLU A 104 0.62 13.78 15.66
CA GLU A 104 1.99 13.60 15.16
C GLU A 104 2.05 12.73 13.90
N THR A 105 1.01 11.93 13.61
CA THR A 105 0.97 11.01 12.46
C THR A 105 0.21 11.60 11.26
N THR A 106 0.13 12.92 11.17
CA THR A 106 -0.72 13.63 10.20
C THR A 106 -0.24 13.41 8.77
N MET A 107 -1.13 12.94 7.88
CA MET A 107 -0.86 12.80 6.45
C MET A 107 -1.20 14.08 5.67
N LEU A 108 -0.67 14.19 4.44
CA LEU A 108 -0.87 15.39 3.61
C LEU A 108 -2.36 15.70 3.36
N GLY A 109 -3.19 14.65 3.23
CA GLY A 109 -4.64 14.82 3.10
C GLY A 109 -5.32 15.41 4.35
N ASN A 110 -4.81 15.13 5.56
CA ASN A 110 -5.31 15.74 6.79
C ASN A 110 -5.02 17.25 6.82
N VAL A 111 -3.86 17.67 6.27
CA VAL A 111 -3.50 19.09 6.16
C VAL A 111 -4.44 19.81 5.19
N VAL A 112 -4.77 19.17 4.05
CA VAL A 112 -5.75 19.70 3.08
C VAL A 112 -7.12 19.84 3.73
N GLU A 113 -7.59 18.78 4.39
CA GLU A 113 -8.88 18.76 5.09
C GLU A 113 -8.96 19.85 6.17
N SER A 114 -7.95 19.97 7.02
CA SER A 114 -7.90 20.98 8.08
C SER A 114 -7.92 22.41 7.51
N ASN A 115 -7.17 22.69 6.44
CA ASN A 115 -7.19 23.99 5.78
C ASN A 115 -8.56 24.30 5.15
N PHE A 116 -9.25 23.27 4.62
CA PHE A 116 -10.54 23.43 3.95
C PHE A 116 -11.70 23.58 4.92
N LEU A 117 -11.79 22.70 5.93
CA LEU A 117 -12.95 22.58 6.83
C LEU A 117 -12.79 23.35 8.14
N GLN A 118 -11.57 23.49 8.67
CA GLN A 118 -11.34 24.15 9.97
C GLN A 118 -10.89 25.60 9.77
N SER A 119 -9.91 25.84 8.91
CA SER A 119 -9.32 27.18 8.71
C SER A 119 -10.03 28.02 7.64
N ASN A 120 -10.97 27.45 6.87
CA ASN A 120 -11.63 28.09 5.72
C ASN A 120 -10.63 28.74 4.72
N ASN A 121 -9.41 28.19 4.65
CA ASN A 121 -8.35 28.65 3.77
C ASN A 121 -8.39 27.85 2.45
N TYR A 122 -9.45 28.08 1.68
CA TYR A 122 -9.66 27.41 0.39
C TYR A 122 -8.48 27.58 -0.59
N PRO A 123 -7.84 28.77 -0.71
CA PRO A 123 -6.70 28.93 -1.62
C PRO A 123 -5.53 28.00 -1.29
N SER A 124 -5.14 27.89 -0.02
CA SER A 124 -4.06 27.00 0.43
C SER A 124 -4.44 25.53 0.24
N ALA A 125 -5.67 25.15 0.62
CA ALA A 125 -6.16 23.79 0.46
C ALA A 125 -6.15 23.37 -1.02
N SER A 126 -6.63 24.21 -1.94
CA SER A 126 -6.60 23.93 -3.38
C SER A 126 -5.19 23.78 -3.93
N ALA A 127 -4.25 24.63 -3.51
CA ALA A 127 -2.85 24.53 -3.94
C ALA A 127 -2.22 23.20 -3.50
N LEU A 128 -2.45 22.80 -2.24
CA LEU A 128 -1.97 21.52 -1.70
C LEU A 128 -2.61 20.32 -2.40
N SER A 129 -3.91 20.36 -2.70
CA SER A 129 -4.59 19.29 -3.45
C SER A 129 -4.01 19.11 -4.86
N VAL A 130 -3.82 20.21 -5.60
CA VAL A 130 -3.23 20.16 -6.95
C VAL A 130 -1.79 19.67 -6.89
N PHE A 131 -1.02 20.11 -5.90
CA PHE A 131 0.35 19.64 -5.70
C PHE A 131 0.41 18.14 -5.40
N LEU A 132 -0.41 17.65 -4.46
CA LEU A 132 -0.50 16.23 -4.13
C LEU A 132 -0.91 15.40 -5.34
N MET A 133 -1.92 15.86 -6.10
CA MET A 133 -2.36 15.20 -7.32
C MET A 133 -1.24 15.14 -8.36
N ALA A 134 -0.54 16.25 -8.61
CA ALA A 134 0.58 16.29 -9.54
C ALA A 134 1.74 15.36 -9.10
N PHE A 135 2.02 15.31 -7.79
CA PHE A 135 3.03 14.43 -7.23
C PHE A 135 2.69 12.95 -7.42
N ILE A 136 1.45 12.54 -7.10
CA ILE A 136 0.97 11.17 -7.32
C ILE A 136 1.03 10.82 -8.81
N LEU A 137 0.55 11.70 -9.68
CA LEU A 137 0.58 11.49 -11.13
C LEU A 137 2.01 11.33 -11.67
N LEU A 138 2.96 12.13 -11.18
CA LEU A 138 4.37 12.01 -11.56
C LEU A 138 4.94 10.66 -11.13
N LEU A 139 4.70 10.23 -9.90
CA LEU A 139 5.17 8.94 -9.39
C LEU A 139 4.56 7.78 -10.16
N VAL A 140 3.24 7.78 -10.39
CA VAL A 140 2.54 6.74 -11.14
C VAL A 140 3.03 6.70 -12.58
N THR A 141 3.16 7.86 -13.24
CA THR A 141 3.65 7.94 -14.63
C THR A 141 5.08 7.42 -14.74
N PHE A 142 5.95 7.79 -13.81
CA PHE A 142 7.34 7.32 -13.78
C PHE A 142 7.41 5.81 -13.53
N TYR A 143 6.61 5.30 -12.59
CA TYR A 143 6.55 3.88 -12.28
C TYR A 143 6.05 3.05 -13.45
N VAL A 144 4.93 3.44 -14.08
CA VAL A 144 4.38 2.76 -15.27
C VAL A 144 5.37 2.76 -16.43
N ARG A 145 6.04 3.90 -16.68
CA ARG A 145 7.05 4.01 -17.74
C ARG A 145 8.24 3.08 -17.51
N ARG A 146 8.69 2.93 -16.26
CA ARG A 146 9.81 2.04 -15.93
C ARG A 146 9.40 0.56 -15.98
N SER A 147 8.17 0.25 -15.62
CA SER A 147 7.66 -1.12 -15.52
C SER A 147 7.22 -1.73 -16.86
N GLY A 148 7.13 -0.93 -17.93
CA GLY A 148 6.76 -1.41 -19.27
C GLY A 148 5.25 -1.60 -19.41
N THR A 149 4.62 -0.82 -20.29
CA THR A 149 3.15 -0.81 -20.49
C THR A 149 2.62 -2.02 -21.25
N GLN A 150 3.49 -2.96 -21.67
CA GLN A 150 3.11 -4.07 -22.56
C GLN A 150 2.33 -5.20 -21.85
N ASP A 151 2.36 -5.25 -20.51
CA ASP A 151 1.67 -6.28 -19.73
C ASP A 151 0.49 -5.74 -18.87
N LEU A 152 0.14 -4.46 -19.03
CA LEU A 152 -0.91 -3.77 -18.25
C LEU A 152 -2.27 -3.68 -18.98
N ILE A 153 -2.38 -4.24 -20.18
CA ILE A 153 -3.58 -4.28 -21.03
C ILE A 153 -3.92 -5.70 -21.46
#